data_AF-A0A8U8ATN7-F1
#
_entry.id   AF-A0A8U8ATN7-F1
#
_cell.length_a   1.000
_cell.length_b   1.000
_cell.length_c   1.000
_cell.angle_alpha   90.00
_cell.angle_beta   90.00
_cell.angle_gamma   90.00
#
_symmetry.space_group_name_H-M   'P 1'
#
loop_
_entity.id
_entity.type
_entity.pdbx_description
1 polymer ?
#
loop_
_entity_poly.entity_id
_entity_poly.type
_entity_poly.pdbx_seq_one_letter_code
_entity_poly.pdbx_strand_id
1 'polypeptide(L)'
;MAGGQEGPSPRPGEEEPGSDGRSTLERVVDLLNQAALIGSEGKITILKQVQELIINKDPTLLDNFLDEIIAFQADKSIEVRKFVVGFIEEACKRDIELLLKLVANLNMLLKDENVNVVKKAILTMTQLYKVALQWMVKSKVISELQEACWEMMSSMASDIILLLDSDNDGVRTHAIKFVEGLIVTLAAHGRLGRAQAARERRQPGAHPARPPRHQVQRAVGGGQGGAGAAAQVHGAPGHLQHQPDGSAGLAGHHRPPAAHVHGRGHPGLRDPPW
;
A
#
# COMPACT_ATOMS: atom_id res chain seq x y z
N MET A 1 -50.00 -67.98 34.22
CA MET A 1 -50.79 -67.07 33.37
C MET A 1 -50.46 -65.64 33.81
N ALA A 2 -49.20 -65.20 33.69
CA ALA A 2 -48.63 -64.52 32.52
C ALA A 2 -49.32 -63.17 32.23
N GLY A 3 -48.96 -62.16 33.02
CA GLY A 3 -49.06 -60.75 32.64
C GLY A 3 -47.72 -60.31 32.05
N GLY A 4 -47.76 -59.62 30.91
CA GLY A 4 -46.58 -59.08 30.23
C GLY A 4 -46.89 -57.68 29.72
N GLN A 5 -46.17 -56.69 30.25
CA GLN A 5 -46.23 -55.27 29.92
C GLN A 5 -45.74 -55.01 28.50
N GLU A 6 -46.49 -54.21 27.74
CA GLU A 6 -46.01 -53.56 26.52
C GLU A 6 -45.03 -52.44 26.91
N GLY A 7 -43.75 -52.64 26.64
CA GLY A 7 -42.74 -51.57 26.66
C GLY A 7 -42.76 -50.79 25.35
N PRO A 8 -42.56 -49.46 25.35
CA PRO A 8 -42.61 -48.67 24.12
C PRO A 8 -41.37 -48.91 23.26
N SER A 9 -41.60 -49.04 21.95
CA SER A 9 -40.58 -49.14 20.90
C SER A 9 -39.56 -47.97 20.96
N PRO A 10 -38.29 -48.20 20.58
CA PRO A 10 -37.30 -47.13 20.49
C PRO A 10 -37.66 -46.20 19.32
N ARG A 11 -37.61 -44.89 19.56
CA ARG A 11 -37.73 -43.87 18.50
C ARG A 11 -36.50 -43.95 17.59
N PRO A 12 -36.66 -43.89 16.25
CA PRO A 12 -35.52 -43.86 15.35
C PRO A 12 -34.94 -42.45 15.28
N GLY A 13 -33.62 -42.35 15.53
CA GLY A 13 -32.80 -41.22 15.09
C GLY A 13 -32.77 -40.04 16.06
N GLU A 14 -32.16 -40.22 17.23
CA GLU A 14 -31.44 -39.12 17.86
C GLU A 14 -30.27 -38.77 16.93
N GLU A 15 -30.48 -37.80 16.05
CA GLU A 15 -29.38 -37.11 15.38
C GLU A 15 -28.63 -36.34 16.46
N GLU A 16 -27.48 -36.91 16.85
CA GLU A 16 -26.36 -36.22 17.51
C GLU A 16 -26.29 -34.75 17.05
N PRO A 17 -26.31 -33.74 17.94
CA PRO A 17 -26.03 -32.36 17.56
C PRO A 17 -24.51 -32.19 17.39
N GLY A 18 -23.96 -32.92 16.42
CA GLY A 18 -22.59 -32.84 15.95
C GLY A 18 -22.47 -31.90 14.76
N SER A 19 -22.92 -30.65 14.93
CA SER A 19 -22.58 -29.55 14.03
C SER A 19 -22.42 -28.33 14.91
N ASP A 20 -21.21 -27.78 14.94
CA ASP A 20 -20.91 -26.46 15.51
C ASP A 20 -21.65 -25.43 14.64
N GLY A 21 -22.98 -25.36 14.81
CA GLY A 21 -23.94 -24.70 13.93
C GLY A 21 -23.97 -23.18 14.07
N ARG A 22 -22.86 -22.58 14.48
CA ARG A 22 -22.74 -21.12 14.49
C ARG A 22 -22.65 -20.62 13.06
N SER A 23 -23.51 -19.67 12.72
CA SER A 23 -23.43 -18.99 11.44
C SER A 23 -22.08 -18.27 11.31
N THR A 24 -21.55 -18.17 10.08
CA THR A 24 -20.30 -17.40 9.84
C THR A 24 -20.44 -15.97 10.34
N LEU A 25 -21.65 -15.39 10.22
CA LEU A 25 -22.01 -14.08 10.76
C LEU A 25 -21.79 -13.98 12.27
N GLU A 26 -22.39 -14.88 13.06
CA GLU A 26 -22.21 -14.92 14.52
C GLU A 26 -20.74 -15.05 14.90
N ARG A 27 -20.01 -15.92 14.18
CA ARG A 27 -18.60 -16.12 14.44
C ARG A 27 -17.77 -14.85 14.21
N VAL A 28 -18.07 -14.09 13.16
CA VAL A 28 -17.40 -12.82 12.88
C VAL A 28 -17.69 -11.79 13.97
N VAL A 29 -18.96 -11.66 14.38
CA VAL A 29 -19.38 -10.75 15.46
C VAL A 29 -18.64 -11.08 16.77
N ASP A 30 -18.59 -12.35 17.16
CA ASP A 30 -17.89 -12.80 18.36
C ASP A 30 -16.40 -12.44 18.32
N LEU A 31 -15.75 -12.66 17.18
CA LEU A 31 -14.33 -12.37 17.00
C LEU A 31 -14.06 -10.86 17.04
N LEU A 32 -14.88 -10.03 16.40
CA LEU A 32 -14.72 -8.58 16.43
C LEU A 32 -14.89 -8.02 17.86
N ASN A 33 -15.88 -8.51 18.59
CA ASN A 33 -16.08 -8.14 20.00
C ASN A 33 -14.89 -8.55 20.87
N GLN A 34 -14.32 -9.74 20.64
CA GLN A 34 -13.09 -10.16 21.31
C GLN A 34 -11.91 -9.25 20.94
N ALA A 35 -11.71 -8.94 19.65
CA ALA A 35 -10.63 -8.07 19.18
C ALA A 35 -10.70 -6.66 19.80
N ALA A 36 -11.90 -6.14 20.05
CA ALA A 36 -12.09 -4.85 20.72
C ALA A 36 -11.63 -4.84 22.18
N LEU A 37 -11.68 -5.99 22.87
CA LEU A 37 -11.38 -6.11 24.31
C LEU A 37 -9.95 -6.55 24.60
N ILE A 38 -9.30 -7.31 23.70
CA ILE A 38 -7.97 -7.86 23.97
C ILE A 38 -6.81 -6.89 23.70
N GLY A 39 -5.69 -7.15 24.37
CA GLY A 39 -4.42 -6.46 24.14
C GLY A 39 -3.80 -6.75 22.78
N SER A 40 -2.77 -5.98 22.43
CA SER A 40 -2.18 -5.95 21.08
C SER A 40 -1.60 -7.28 20.58
N GLU A 41 -1.10 -8.15 21.47
CA GLU A 41 -0.42 -9.40 21.09
C GLU A 41 -1.36 -10.47 20.49
N GLY A 42 -2.63 -10.54 20.94
CA GLY A 42 -3.61 -11.49 20.40
C GLY A 42 -4.51 -10.91 19.31
N LYS A 43 -4.62 -9.58 19.26
CA LYS A 43 -5.60 -8.86 18.41
C LYS A 43 -5.46 -9.19 16.93
N ILE A 44 -4.23 -9.23 16.43
CA ILE A 44 -3.94 -9.49 15.01
C ILE A 44 -4.36 -10.89 14.60
N THR A 45 -4.18 -11.88 15.48
CA THR A 45 -4.59 -13.26 15.20
C THR A 45 -6.09 -13.36 15.02
N ILE A 46 -6.86 -12.67 15.87
CA ILE A 46 -8.32 -12.60 15.76
C ILE A 46 -8.73 -11.86 14.49
N LEU A 47 -8.16 -10.69 14.22
CA LEU A 47 -8.49 -9.91 13.03
C LEU A 47 -8.16 -10.64 11.72
N LYS A 48 -7.08 -11.42 11.68
CA LYS A 48 -6.76 -12.30 10.54
C LYS A 48 -7.79 -13.41 10.35
N GLN A 49 -8.33 -13.97 11.44
CA GLN A 49 -9.44 -14.93 11.33
C GLN A 49 -10.69 -14.27 10.76
N VAL A 50 -11.03 -13.06 11.22
CA VAL A 50 -12.15 -12.29 10.65
C VAL A 50 -11.93 -12.04 9.17
N GLN A 51 -10.73 -11.59 8.77
CA GLN A 51 -10.38 -11.38 7.37
C GLN A 51 -10.60 -12.65 6.53
N GLU A 52 -10.13 -13.81 7.00
CA GLU A 52 -10.32 -15.08 6.28
C GLU A 52 -11.81 -15.42 6.10
N LEU A 53 -12.62 -15.19 7.14
CA LEU A 53 -14.06 -15.45 7.09
C LEU A 53 -14.77 -14.53 6.10
N ILE A 54 -14.49 -13.22 6.10
CA ILE A 54 -15.24 -12.24 5.28
C ILE A 54 -14.64 -11.98 3.90
N ILE A 55 -13.38 -12.35 3.64
CA ILE A 55 -12.74 -12.19 2.32
C ILE A 55 -12.79 -13.49 1.51
N ASN A 56 -12.66 -14.65 2.16
CA ASN A 56 -12.50 -15.94 1.48
C ASN A 56 -13.66 -16.89 1.71
N LYS A 57 -14.12 -17.07 2.96
CA LYS A 57 -15.18 -18.04 3.28
C LYS A 57 -16.57 -17.58 2.86
N ASP A 58 -16.96 -16.36 3.26
CA ASP A 58 -18.24 -15.76 2.94
C ASP A 58 -18.08 -14.28 2.57
N PRO A 59 -17.74 -13.98 1.30
CA PRO A 59 -17.50 -12.62 0.82
C PRO A 59 -18.71 -11.69 0.91
N THR A 60 -19.92 -12.24 1.08
CA THR A 60 -21.14 -11.43 1.22
C THR A 60 -21.16 -10.62 2.53
N LEU A 61 -20.35 -11.04 3.50
CA LEU A 61 -20.21 -10.36 4.79
C LEU A 61 -19.22 -9.19 4.76
N LEU A 62 -18.43 -9.04 3.69
CA LEU A 62 -17.36 -8.05 3.64
C LEU A 62 -17.88 -6.62 3.83
N ASP A 63 -18.91 -6.22 3.07
CA ASP A 63 -19.46 -4.87 3.15
C ASP A 63 -20.12 -4.59 4.51
N ASN A 64 -20.68 -5.64 5.13
CA ASN A 64 -21.38 -5.56 6.41
C ASN A 64 -20.45 -5.30 7.60
N PHE A 65 -19.19 -5.73 7.52
CA PHE A 65 -18.20 -5.62 8.61
C PHE A 65 -17.04 -4.68 8.27
N LEU A 66 -17.18 -3.91 7.19
CA LEU A 66 -16.10 -3.06 6.71
C LEU A 66 -15.71 -2.01 7.76
N ASP A 67 -16.71 -1.31 8.29
CA ASP A 67 -16.49 -0.20 9.22
C ASP A 67 -15.86 -0.68 10.55
N GLU A 68 -16.26 -1.85 11.04
CA GLU A 68 -15.72 -2.46 12.25
C GLU A 68 -14.24 -2.80 12.12
N ILE A 69 -13.80 -3.29 10.95
CA ILE A 69 -12.37 -3.57 10.71
C ILE A 69 -11.60 -2.25 10.52
N ILE A 70 -12.15 -1.29 9.78
CA ILE A 70 -11.50 -0.01 9.52
C ILE A 70 -11.35 0.83 10.79
N ALA A 71 -12.23 0.69 11.78
CA ALA A 71 -12.10 1.34 13.08
C ALA A 71 -10.74 1.05 13.77
N PHE A 72 -10.11 -0.11 13.51
CA PHE A 72 -8.79 -0.45 14.04
C PHE A 72 -7.64 0.35 13.41
N GLN A 73 -7.88 1.20 12.41
CA GLN A 73 -6.85 2.08 11.85
C GLN A 73 -6.31 3.09 12.87
N ALA A 74 -7.08 3.39 13.91
CA ALA A 74 -6.69 4.28 15.00
C ALA A 74 -6.07 3.54 16.20
N ASP A 75 -5.79 2.23 16.07
CA ASP A 75 -5.20 1.45 17.16
C ASP A 75 -3.75 1.91 17.46
N LYS A 76 -3.37 1.89 18.74
CA LYS A 76 -2.02 2.27 19.18
C LYS A 76 -0.95 1.33 18.64
N SER A 77 -1.30 0.07 18.38
CA SER A 77 -0.38 -0.93 17.86
C SER A 77 -0.09 -0.71 16.38
N ILE A 78 1.19 -0.49 16.07
CA ILE A 78 1.72 -0.37 14.70
C ILE A 78 1.34 -1.60 13.87
N GLU A 79 1.40 -2.80 14.46
CA GLU A 79 1.11 -4.05 13.76
C GLU A 79 -0.39 -4.20 13.45
N VAL A 80 -1.27 -3.63 14.27
CA VAL A 80 -2.72 -3.58 14.01
C VAL A 80 -3.01 -2.59 12.87
N ARG A 81 -2.40 -1.40 12.87
CA ARG A 81 -2.55 -0.44 11.77
C ARG A 81 -2.01 -0.99 10.44
N LYS A 82 -0.86 -1.67 10.45
CA LYS A 82 -0.32 -2.41 9.29
C LYS A 82 -1.28 -3.51 8.81
N PHE A 83 -1.95 -4.20 9.73
CA PHE A 83 -2.99 -5.16 9.38
C PHE A 83 -4.14 -4.47 8.64
N VAL A 84 -4.64 -3.33 9.12
CA VAL A 84 -5.73 -2.60 8.44
C VAL A 84 -5.33 -2.17 7.02
N VAL A 85 -4.10 -1.70 6.82
CA VAL A 85 -3.59 -1.42 5.47
C VAL A 85 -3.62 -2.67 4.58
N GLY A 86 -3.19 -3.83 5.12
CA GLY A 86 -3.25 -5.10 4.42
C GLY A 86 -4.68 -5.57 4.13
N PHE A 87 -5.61 -5.34 5.06
CA PHE A 87 -7.01 -5.66 4.87
C PHE A 87 -7.63 -4.83 3.74
N ILE A 88 -7.37 -3.52 3.69
CA ILE A 88 -7.81 -2.65 2.59
C ILE A 88 -7.34 -3.18 1.24
N GLU A 89 -6.08 -3.65 1.16
CA GLU A 89 -5.52 -4.25 -0.04
C GLU A 89 -6.32 -5.46 -0.52
N GLU A 90 -6.59 -6.40 0.39
CA GLU A 90 -7.30 -7.64 0.06
C GLU A 90 -8.79 -7.41 -0.23
N ALA A 91 -9.44 -6.50 0.51
CA ALA A 91 -10.82 -6.09 0.26
C ALA A 91 -10.97 -5.47 -1.14
N CYS A 92 -10.09 -4.54 -1.53
CA CYS A 92 -10.14 -3.90 -2.85
C CYS A 92 -9.76 -4.85 -4.01
N LYS A 93 -8.95 -5.89 -3.75
CA LYS A 93 -8.69 -6.95 -4.74
C LYS A 93 -9.89 -7.87 -4.91
N ARG A 94 -10.64 -8.12 -3.85
CA ARG A 94 -11.87 -8.93 -3.85
C ARG A 94 -13.01 -8.18 -4.54
N ASP A 95 -13.24 -6.94 -4.15
CA ASP A 95 -14.22 -6.04 -4.73
C ASP A 95 -13.65 -4.61 -4.79
N ILE A 96 -13.34 -4.17 -6.01
CA ILE A 96 -12.70 -2.87 -6.25
C ILE A 96 -13.64 -1.69 -5.98
N GLU A 97 -14.96 -1.89 -5.96
CA GLU A 97 -15.90 -0.80 -5.66
C GLU A 97 -15.79 -0.32 -4.20
N LEU A 98 -15.30 -1.19 -3.30
CA LEU A 98 -15.01 -0.83 -1.92
C LEU A 98 -13.93 0.25 -1.80
N LEU A 99 -13.09 0.44 -2.82
CA LEU A 99 -12.10 1.51 -2.83
C LEU A 99 -12.76 2.89 -2.64
N LEU A 100 -13.99 3.08 -3.13
CA LEU A 100 -14.75 4.32 -2.93
C LEU A 100 -14.96 4.67 -1.45
N LYS A 101 -15.10 3.65 -0.58
CA LYS A 101 -15.25 3.80 0.88
C LYS A 101 -13.89 3.83 1.59
N LEU A 102 -12.87 3.20 1.01
CA LEU A 102 -11.59 2.93 1.68
C LEU A 102 -10.45 3.90 1.31
N VAL A 103 -10.56 4.64 0.21
CA VAL A 103 -9.47 5.48 -0.30
C VAL A 103 -9.02 6.55 0.71
N ALA A 104 -9.96 7.15 1.44
CA ALA A 104 -9.65 8.15 2.48
C ALA A 104 -8.88 7.52 3.66
N ASN A 105 -9.28 6.32 4.08
CA ASN A 105 -8.63 5.56 5.15
C ASN A 105 -7.18 5.18 4.76
N LEU A 106 -6.97 4.74 3.52
CA LEU A 106 -5.63 4.46 3.01
C LEU A 106 -4.75 5.72 2.92
N ASN A 107 -5.32 6.86 2.51
CA ASN A 107 -4.62 8.15 2.50
C ASN A 107 -4.18 8.58 3.91
N MET A 108 -5.04 8.39 4.92
CA MET A 108 -4.67 8.65 6.31
C MET A 108 -3.51 7.76 6.77
N LEU A 109 -3.56 6.46 6.46
CA LEU A 109 -2.50 5.49 6.81
C LEU A 109 -1.19 5.71 6.04
N LEU A 110 -1.24 6.30 4.84
CA LEU A 110 -0.05 6.74 4.12
C LEU A 110 0.66 7.92 4.81
N LYS A 111 -0.06 8.66 5.66
CA LYS A 111 0.42 9.82 6.43
C LYS A 111 0.59 9.50 7.92
N ASP A 112 0.69 8.21 8.25
CA ASP A 112 0.88 7.74 9.62
C ASP A 112 2.19 8.25 10.21
N GLU A 113 2.18 8.54 11.51
CA GLU A 113 3.37 8.95 12.26
C GLU A 113 4.48 7.88 12.26
N ASN A 114 4.10 6.60 12.12
CA ASN A 114 5.03 5.49 12.12
C ASN A 114 5.43 5.10 10.69
N VAL A 115 6.72 5.24 10.39
CA VAL A 115 7.30 4.91 9.08
C VAL A 115 7.05 3.46 8.63
N ASN A 116 6.83 2.50 9.53
CA ASN A 116 6.52 1.12 9.13
C ASN A 116 5.10 0.97 8.60
N VAL A 117 4.14 1.77 9.09
CA VAL A 117 2.79 1.85 8.54
C VAL A 117 2.84 2.53 7.18
N VAL A 118 3.55 3.66 7.06
CA VAL A 118 3.77 4.37 5.78
C VAL A 118 4.38 3.44 4.73
N LYS A 119 5.46 2.70 5.06
CA LYS A 119 6.06 1.72 4.15
C LYS A 119 5.05 0.66 3.68
N LYS A 120 4.19 0.16 4.59
CA LYS A 120 3.13 -0.80 4.23
C LYS A 120 2.06 -0.16 3.34
N ALA A 121 1.68 1.10 3.59
CA ALA A 121 0.75 1.85 2.75
C ALA A 121 1.31 2.07 1.33
N ILE A 122 2.60 2.38 1.19
CA ILE A 122 3.26 2.49 -0.13
C ILE A 122 3.21 1.16 -0.88
N LEU A 123 3.49 0.03 -0.21
CA LEU A 123 3.39 -1.30 -0.83
C LEU A 123 1.96 -1.60 -1.30
N THR A 124 0.97 -1.28 -0.48
CA THR A 124 -0.44 -1.48 -0.83
C THR A 124 -0.86 -0.57 -1.99
N MET A 125 -0.45 0.70 -2.01
CA MET A 125 -0.64 1.60 -3.16
C MET A 125 0.01 1.07 -4.44
N THR A 126 1.18 0.43 -4.33
CA THR A 126 1.85 -0.22 -5.48
C THR A 126 0.98 -1.32 -6.09
N GLN A 127 0.23 -2.07 -5.28
CA GLN A 127 -0.70 -3.08 -5.78
C GLN A 127 -2.02 -2.49 -6.26
N LEU A 128 -2.60 -1.54 -5.52
CA LEU A 128 -3.92 -1.02 -5.81
C LEU A 128 -3.95 -0.03 -6.97
N TYR A 129 -2.89 0.74 -7.22
CA TYR A 129 -2.88 1.74 -8.30
C TYR A 129 -3.18 1.12 -9.67
N LYS A 130 -2.53 -0.01 -10.01
CA LYS A 130 -2.79 -0.73 -11.27
C LYS A 130 -4.20 -1.31 -11.35
N VAL A 131 -4.75 -1.78 -10.22
CA VAL A 131 -6.10 -2.36 -10.15
C VAL A 131 -7.15 -1.26 -10.32
N ALA A 132 -6.99 -0.14 -9.61
CA ALA A 132 -7.83 1.04 -9.71
C ALA A 132 -7.80 1.63 -11.13
N LEU A 133 -6.62 1.78 -11.74
CA LEU A 133 -6.53 2.26 -13.12
C LEU A 133 -7.24 1.32 -14.10
N GLN A 134 -7.04 0.01 -13.97
CA GLN A 134 -7.71 -0.96 -14.81
C GLN A 134 -9.24 -0.90 -14.65
N TRP A 135 -9.72 -0.71 -13.43
CA TRP A 135 -11.14 -0.50 -13.15
C TRP A 135 -11.67 0.76 -13.84
N MET A 136 -11.02 1.90 -13.67
CA MET A 136 -11.41 3.17 -14.32
C MET A 136 -11.46 3.07 -15.85
N VAL A 137 -10.49 2.37 -16.46
CA VAL A 137 -10.43 2.20 -17.93
C VAL A 137 -11.51 1.24 -18.44
N LYS A 138 -11.93 0.25 -17.63
CA LYS A 138 -12.99 -0.69 -18.00
C LYS A 138 -14.40 -0.15 -17.76
N SER A 139 -14.55 0.84 -16.88
CA SER A 139 -15.83 1.50 -16.62
C SER A 139 -16.37 2.20 -17.86
N LYS A 140 -17.60 1.85 -18.27
CA LYS A 140 -18.26 2.47 -19.43
C LYS A 140 -18.70 3.91 -19.17
N VAL A 141 -19.09 4.18 -17.93
CA VAL A 141 -19.52 5.47 -17.41
C VAL A 141 -18.79 5.63 -16.08
N ILE A 142 -18.19 6.80 -15.87
CA ILE A 142 -17.51 7.13 -14.62
C ILE A 142 -18.45 8.04 -13.83
N SER A 143 -18.78 7.64 -12.59
CA SER A 143 -19.57 8.45 -11.68
C SER A 143 -18.71 9.53 -11.01
N GLU A 144 -19.34 10.58 -10.46
CA GLU A 144 -18.64 11.63 -9.69
C GLU A 144 -17.85 11.05 -8.52
N LEU A 145 -18.39 10.02 -7.85
CA LEU A 145 -17.71 9.35 -6.74
C LEU A 145 -16.47 8.57 -7.23
N GLN A 146 -16.53 7.96 -8.41
CA GLN A 146 -15.37 7.32 -9.03
C GLN A 146 -14.31 8.34 -9.46
N GLU A 147 -14.71 9.49 -10.00
CA GLU A 147 -13.80 10.59 -10.34
C GLU A 147 -13.07 11.09 -9.08
N ALA A 148 -13.81 11.41 -8.01
CA ALA A 148 -13.22 11.84 -6.73
C ALA A 148 -12.28 10.80 -6.13
N CYS A 149 -12.66 9.51 -6.17
CA CYS A 149 -11.79 8.42 -5.73
C CYS A 149 -10.49 8.36 -6.54
N TRP A 150 -10.58 8.54 -7.86
CA TRP A 150 -9.41 8.51 -8.74
C TRP A 150 -8.51 9.73 -8.54
N GLU A 151 -9.08 10.91 -8.30
CA GLU A 151 -8.33 12.12 -7.93
C GLU A 151 -7.53 11.89 -6.63
N MET A 152 -8.15 11.28 -5.62
CA MET A 152 -7.44 10.95 -4.37
C MET A 152 -6.33 9.93 -4.59
N MET A 153 -6.57 8.87 -5.37
CA MET A 153 -5.53 7.89 -5.74
C MET A 153 -4.35 8.55 -6.48
N SER A 154 -4.63 9.49 -7.38
CA SER A 154 -3.62 10.24 -8.13
C SER A 154 -2.84 11.21 -7.24
N SER A 155 -3.52 11.84 -6.30
CA SER A 155 -2.91 12.69 -5.27
C SER A 155 -1.96 11.88 -4.39
N MET A 156 -2.41 10.74 -3.88
CA MET A 156 -1.57 9.83 -3.10
C MET A 156 -0.36 9.31 -3.88
N ALA A 157 -0.52 8.99 -5.18
CA ALA A 157 0.61 8.63 -6.03
C ALA A 157 1.65 9.76 -6.14
N SER A 158 1.19 11.01 -6.20
CA SER A 158 2.06 12.19 -6.22
C SER A 158 2.76 12.38 -4.87
N ASP A 159 2.05 12.22 -3.76
CA ASP A 159 2.62 12.24 -2.41
C ASP A 159 3.74 11.19 -2.26
N ILE A 160 3.54 9.97 -2.78
CA ILE A 160 4.57 8.91 -2.75
C ILE A 160 5.80 9.27 -3.61
N ILE A 161 5.63 9.95 -4.75
CA ILE A 161 6.76 10.43 -5.55
C ILE A 161 7.61 11.42 -4.74
N LEU A 162 6.98 12.31 -3.97
CA LEU A 162 7.71 13.23 -3.08
C LEU A 162 8.48 12.51 -1.97
N LEU A 163 8.05 11.31 -1.56
CA LEU A 163 8.77 10.49 -0.59
C LEU A 163 10.08 9.88 -1.13
N LEU A 164 10.42 10.07 -2.42
CA LEU A 164 11.75 9.78 -2.94
C LEU A 164 12.84 10.61 -2.24
N ASP A 165 12.50 11.79 -1.75
CA ASP A 165 13.41 12.69 -1.03
C ASP A 165 13.31 12.54 0.51
N SER A 166 12.64 11.49 1.01
CA SER A 166 12.48 11.26 2.46
C SER A 166 13.82 11.00 3.15
N ASP A 167 14.01 11.51 4.38
CA ASP A 167 15.20 11.19 5.20
C ASP A 167 15.24 9.72 5.65
N ASN A 168 14.13 8.99 5.56
CA ASN A 168 14.09 7.57 5.92
C ASN A 168 14.42 6.67 4.72
N ASP A 169 15.59 6.02 4.75
CA ASP A 169 16.06 5.09 3.70
C ASP A 169 15.04 4.01 3.35
N GLY A 170 14.35 3.49 4.36
CA GLY A 170 13.30 2.49 4.18
C GLY A 170 12.11 3.04 3.39
N VAL A 171 11.68 4.26 3.66
CA VAL A 171 10.60 4.94 2.92
C VAL A 171 11.04 5.20 1.48
N ARG A 172 12.23 5.78 1.26
CA ARG A 172 12.77 6.03 -0.09
C ARG A 172 12.81 4.75 -0.93
N THR A 173 13.29 3.65 -0.34
CA THR A 173 13.35 2.33 -1.02
C THR A 173 11.97 1.86 -1.48
N HIS A 174 10.93 2.07 -0.69
CA HIS A 174 9.56 1.70 -1.06
C HIS A 174 8.97 2.65 -2.09
N ALA A 175 9.25 3.95 -2.01
CA ALA A 175 8.84 4.94 -3.01
C ALA A 175 9.44 4.63 -4.38
N ILE A 176 10.73 4.23 -4.46
CA ILE A 176 11.36 3.80 -5.71
C ILE A 176 10.59 2.63 -6.34
N LYS A 177 10.26 1.60 -5.56
CA LYS A 177 9.48 0.45 -6.05
C LYS A 177 8.10 0.84 -6.54
N PHE A 178 7.44 1.78 -5.86
CA PHE A 178 6.16 2.32 -6.30
C PHE A 178 6.30 3.02 -7.65
N VAL A 179 7.29 3.90 -7.80
CA VAL A 179 7.52 4.68 -9.03
C VAL A 179 7.89 3.76 -10.21
N GLU A 180 8.71 2.72 -9.98
CA GLU A 180 8.98 1.69 -10.99
C GLU A 180 7.67 1.03 -11.47
N GLY A 181 6.83 0.59 -10.53
CA GLY A 181 5.52 0.01 -10.83
C GLY A 181 4.59 0.99 -11.55
N LEU A 182 4.62 2.26 -11.18
CA LEU A 182 3.84 3.34 -11.79
C LEU A 182 4.26 3.56 -13.26
N ILE A 183 5.56 3.67 -13.52
CA ILE A 183 6.11 3.85 -14.88
C ILE A 183 5.69 2.68 -15.77
N VAL A 184 5.86 1.44 -15.31
CA VAL A 184 5.47 0.24 -16.06
C VAL A 184 3.96 0.27 -16.36
N THR A 185 3.14 0.58 -15.35
CA THR A 185 1.68 0.63 -15.46
C THR A 185 1.23 1.68 -16.47
N LEU A 186 1.73 2.91 -16.39
CA LEU A 186 1.34 4.00 -17.29
C LEU A 186 1.88 3.79 -18.72
N ALA A 187 3.10 3.27 -18.87
CA ALA A 187 3.67 2.98 -20.18
C ALA A 187 2.89 1.87 -20.93
N ALA A 188 2.48 0.82 -20.23
CA ALA A 188 1.66 -0.25 -20.80
C ALA A 188 0.30 0.27 -21.28
N HIS A 189 -0.38 1.09 -20.47
CA HIS A 189 -1.64 1.71 -20.85
C HIS A 189 -1.50 2.66 -22.04
N GLY A 190 -0.44 3.48 -22.08
CA GLY A 190 -0.16 4.37 -23.21
C GLY A 190 0.11 3.63 -24.52
N ARG A 191 0.65 2.40 -24.49
CA ARG A 191 0.82 1.55 -25.68
C ARG A 191 -0.50 0.94 -26.15
N LEU A 192 -1.33 0.45 -25.23
CA LEU A 192 -2.64 -0.11 -25.54
C LEU A 192 -3.56 0.93 -26.20
N GLY A 193 -3.61 2.16 -25.66
CA GLY A 193 -4.40 3.24 -26.25
C GLY A 193 -3.95 3.60 -27.67
N ARG A 194 -2.63 3.64 -27.92
CA ARG A 194 -2.08 3.90 -29.27
C ARG A 194 -2.39 2.77 -30.25
N ALA A 195 -2.31 1.51 -29.83
CA ALA A 195 -2.63 0.36 -30.68
C ALA A 195 -4.13 0.30 -31.04
N GLN A 196 -5.02 0.61 -30.09
CA GLN A 196 -6.46 0.71 -30.35
C GLN A 196 -6.78 1.84 -31.34
N ALA A 197 -6.21 3.04 -31.14
CA ALA A 197 -6.37 4.15 -32.08
C ALA A 197 -5.85 3.82 -33.49
N ALA A 198 -4.76 3.07 -33.61
CA ALA A 198 -4.24 2.62 -34.90
C ALA A 198 -5.14 1.58 -35.59
N ARG A 199 -5.82 0.70 -34.83
CA ARG A 199 -6.79 -0.27 -35.37
C ARG A 199 -8.06 0.42 -35.87
N GLU A 200 -8.56 1.41 -35.15
CA GLU A 200 -9.74 2.21 -35.55
C GLU A 200 -9.48 3.01 -36.84
N ARG A 201 -8.27 3.56 -37.00
CA ARG A 201 -7.86 4.23 -38.24
C ARG A 201 -7.77 3.27 -39.44
N ARG A 202 -7.66 1.96 -39.22
CA ARG A 202 -7.59 0.93 -40.27
C ARG A 202 -8.97 0.35 -40.65
N GLN A 203 -10.05 0.65 -39.91
CA GLN A 203 -11.41 0.23 -40.24
C GLN A 203 -12.36 1.45 -40.33
N PRO A 204 -12.32 2.22 -41.43
CA PRO A 204 -13.31 3.25 -41.67
C PRO A 204 -14.65 2.59 -42.06
N GLY A 205 -15.57 2.39 -41.12
CA GLY A 205 -16.94 1.96 -41.46
C GLY A 205 -17.80 1.31 -40.38
N ALA A 206 -17.25 0.84 -39.26
CA ALA A 206 -18.05 0.23 -38.19
C ALA A 206 -18.16 1.18 -36.99
N HIS A 207 -19.27 1.90 -36.88
CA HIS A 207 -19.63 2.62 -35.66
C HIS A 207 -20.49 1.72 -34.76
N PRO A 208 -19.94 1.09 -33.70
CA PRO A 208 -20.69 0.89 -32.48
C PRO A 208 -20.55 2.15 -31.62
N ALA A 209 -21.63 2.50 -30.92
CA ALA A 209 -21.73 3.68 -30.07
C ALA A 209 -20.52 3.83 -29.13
N ARG A 210 -19.80 4.95 -29.26
CA ARG A 210 -18.70 5.32 -28.36
C ARG A 210 -19.25 5.58 -26.94
N PRO A 211 -18.69 5.00 -25.87
CA PRO A 211 -18.73 5.66 -24.58
C PRO A 211 -17.86 6.95 -24.64
N PRO A 212 -18.24 8.03 -23.95
CA PRO A 212 -17.62 9.34 -24.12
C PRO A 212 -16.15 9.33 -23.67
N ARG A 213 -15.24 9.39 -24.65
CA ARG A 213 -13.77 9.44 -24.49
C ARG A 213 -13.26 10.60 -23.63
N HIS A 214 -14.10 11.61 -23.36
CA HIS A 214 -13.71 12.81 -22.62
C HIS A 214 -13.51 12.59 -21.12
N GLN A 215 -14.17 11.61 -20.48
CA GLN A 215 -14.01 11.38 -19.03
C GLN A 215 -12.75 10.60 -18.69
N VAL A 216 -12.45 9.52 -19.41
CA VAL A 216 -11.24 8.70 -19.17
C VAL A 216 -9.96 9.47 -19.47
N GLN A 217 -9.93 10.31 -20.52
CA GLN A 217 -8.75 11.14 -20.81
C GLN A 217 -8.58 12.32 -19.85
N ARG A 218 -9.65 12.82 -19.20
CA ARG A 218 -9.53 13.78 -18.10
C ARG A 218 -9.03 13.12 -16.82
N ALA A 219 -9.60 11.96 -16.48
CA ALA A 219 -9.18 11.16 -15.33
C ALA A 219 -7.72 10.72 -15.46
N VAL A 220 -7.32 10.16 -16.61
CA VAL A 220 -5.96 9.64 -16.83
C VAL A 220 -4.97 10.73 -17.27
N GLY A 221 -5.42 11.79 -17.94
CA GLY A 221 -4.59 12.88 -18.46
C GLY A 221 -4.29 14.01 -17.48
N GLY A 222 -4.94 14.05 -16.31
CA GLY A 222 -4.63 15.00 -15.23
C GLY A 222 -3.28 14.73 -14.52
N GLY A 223 -2.70 13.55 -14.72
CA GLY A 223 -1.40 13.18 -14.15
C GLY A 223 -0.22 13.70 -14.96
N GLN A 224 0.16 14.97 -14.80
CA GLN A 224 1.50 15.46 -15.19
C GLN A 224 2.64 14.66 -14.52
N GLY A 225 2.34 13.85 -13.51
CA GLY A 225 3.32 13.05 -12.76
C GLY A 225 4.07 11.99 -13.55
N GLY A 226 3.55 11.46 -14.66
CA GLY A 226 4.22 10.36 -15.38
C GLY A 226 5.52 10.76 -16.10
N ALA A 227 5.52 11.93 -16.76
CA ALA A 227 6.71 12.48 -17.42
C ALA A 227 7.64 13.17 -16.40
N GLY A 228 7.07 13.80 -15.37
CA GLY A 228 7.82 14.43 -14.27
C GLY A 228 8.55 13.41 -13.40
N ALA A 229 7.92 12.28 -13.04
CA ALA A 229 8.55 11.23 -12.25
C ALA A 229 9.69 10.55 -13.00
N ALA A 230 9.57 10.35 -14.32
CA ALA A 230 10.68 9.87 -15.14
C ALA A 230 11.85 10.86 -15.19
N ALA A 231 11.58 12.17 -15.22
CA ALA A 231 12.62 13.21 -15.16
C ALA A 231 13.28 13.29 -13.77
N GLN A 232 12.52 13.10 -12.69
CA GLN A 232 13.02 13.14 -11.31
C GLN A 232 13.87 11.91 -10.97
N VAL A 233 13.51 10.72 -11.49
CA VAL A 233 14.31 9.48 -11.34
C VAL A 233 15.60 9.52 -12.18
N HIS A 234 15.61 10.20 -13.32
CA HIS A 234 16.82 10.41 -14.13
C HIS A 234 17.71 11.57 -13.64
N GLY A 235 17.26 12.37 -12.67
CA GLY A 235 17.96 13.56 -12.16
C GLY A 235 18.92 13.32 -10.99
N ALA A 236 19.14 12.07 -10.56
CA ALA A 236 20.07 11.74 -9.48
C ALA A 236 21.40 11.18 -10.04
N PRO A 237 22.39 12.01 -10.42
CA PRO A 237 23.73 11.52 -10.67
C PRO A 237 24.39 11.20 -9.32
N GLY A 238 24.91 9.98 -9.19
CA GLY A 238 25.64 9.53 -8.02
C GLY A 238 26.78 10.46 -7.65
N HIS A 239 26.77 10.95 -6.41
CA HIS A 239 27.97 11.47 -5.76
C HIS A 239 28.87 10.28 -5.39
N LEU A 240 29.58 9.75 -6.38
CA LEU A 240 30.82 9.04 -6.15
C LEU A 240 31.97 9.98 -6.50
N GLN A 241 32.69 10.34 -5.45
CA GLN A 241 33.82 11.23 -5.42
C GLN A 241 34.95 10.70 -6.31
N HIS A 242 35.32 11.44 -7.35
CA HIS A 242 36.57 11.23 -8.08
C HIS A 242 37.21 12.60 -8.33
N GLN A 243 38.21 12.94 -7.51
CA GLN A 243 39.12 14.03 -7.85
C GLN A 243 40.08 13.55 -8.96
N PRO A 244 40.34 14.36 -9.99
CA PRO A 244 41.50 14.16 -10.85
C PRO A 244 42.63 15.12 -10.45
N ASP A 245 43.82 14.52 -10.27
CA ASP A 245 45.13 15.16 -10.35
C ASP A 245 45.33 15.89 -11.70
N GLY A 246 46.08 17.01 -11.69
CA GLY A 246 46.76 17.50 -12.90
C GLY A 246 46.90 19.01 -13.10
N SER A 247 47.83 19.62 -12.36
CA SER A 247 48.86 20.61 -12.76
C SER A 247 48.71 21.49 -14.02
N ALA A 248 48.84 22.82 -13.86
CA ALA A 248 50.01 23.62 -14.31
C ALA A 248 49.70 25.14 -14.37
N GLY A 249 50.57 25.97 -13.77
CA GLY A 249 50.48 27.43 -13.95
C GLY A 249 51.32 28.33 -13.03
N LEU A 250 52.63 28.38 -13.28
CA LEU A 250 53.52 29.56 -13.16
C LEU A 250 53.93 30.12 -11.77
N ALA A 251 55.10 29.64 -11.33
CA ALA A 251 56.32 30.37 -10.95
C ALA A 251 56.22 31.81 -10.34
N GLY A 252 56.72 31.92 -9.11
CA GLY A 252 57.23 33.15 -8.49
C GLY A 252 58.17 32.83 -7.33
N HIS A 253 59.48 32.93 -7.57
CA HIS A 253 60.56 32.76 -6.59
C HIS A 253 60.51 33.79 -5.45
N HIS A 254 60.76 33.39 -4.19
CA HIS A 254 61.86 33.91 -3.37
C HIS A 254 62.01 33.15 -2.02
N ARG A 255 63.29 32.97 -1.62
CA ARG A 255 63.91 32.23 -0.50
C ARG A 255 63.29 32.32 0.91
N PRO A 256 63.59 31.33 1.80
CA PRO A 256 63.37 31.39 3.26
C PRO A 256 64.60 31.89 4.05
N PRO A 257 64.46 32.16 5.36
CA PRO A 257 65.34 31.45 6.30
C PRO A 257 64.76 31.11 7.70
N ALA A 258 65.26 29.96 8.20
CA ALA A 258 65.74 29.65 9.55
C ALA A 258 64.85 29.80 10.81
N ALA A 259 64.51 28.62 11.36
CA ALA A 259 64.76 28.14 12.73
C ALA A 259 64.74 29.12 13.93
N HIS A 260 63.87 28.83 14.90
CA HIS A 260 64.26 28.86 16.31
C HIS A 260 63.61 27.75 17.15
N VAL A 261 64.48 27.11 17.90
CA VAL A 261 64.29 26.01 18.86
C VAL A 261 63.93 26.60 20.22
N HIS A 262 62.97 26.02 20.93
CA HIS A 262 62.88 25.84 22.40
C HIS A 262 61.51 25.18 22.67
N GLY A 263 61.33 24.11 23.41
CA GLY A 263 62.19 23.35 24.31
C GLY A 263 61.31 22.79 25.44
N ARG A 264 61.50 21.50 25.77
CA ARG A 264 61.09 20.81 27.04
C ARG A 264 59.57 20.67 27.28
N GLY A 265 59.02 19.55 27.79
CA GLY A 265 59.57 18.29 28.24
C GLY A 265 58.42 17.32 28.60
N HIS A 266 58.59 16.05 28.21
CA HIS A 266 58.33 14.76 28.86
C HIS A 266 57.37 14.58 30.10
N PRO A 267 56.99 13.32 30.48
CA PRO A 267 55.61 12.81 30.38
C PRO A 267 55.06 12.22 31.71
N GLY A 268 53.84 11.65 31.66
CA GLY A 268 53.29 10.74 32.69
C GLY A 268 51.97 11.26 33.26
N LEU A 269 51.00 10.46 33.72
CA LEU A 269 50.91 9.03 34.02
C LEU A 269 49.40 8.72 34.24
N ARG A 270 48.99 7.50 33.88
CA ARG A 270 48.02 6.60 34.56
C ARG A 270 46.55 7.03 34.82
N ASP A 271 45.63 6.22 34.29
CA ASP A 271 44.30 5.90 34.88
C ASP A 271 44.46 5.03 36.16
N PRO A 272 43.40 4.53 36.87
CA PRO A 272 41.92 4.69 36.82
C PRO A 272 41.32 4.84 38.28
N PRO A 273 40.17 4.25 38.66
CA PRO A 273 38.76 4.46 38.26
C PRO A 273 37.85 4.92 39.42
N TRP A 274 36.69 5.49 39.09
CA TRP A 274 35.42 5.37 39.83
C TRP A 274 34.28 5.37 38.82
#